data_AF-A0A074Z027-F1
#
_entry.id   AF-A0A074Z027-F1
#
_cell.length_a   1.000
_cell.length_b   1.000
_cell.length_c   1.000
_cell.angle_alpha   90.00
_cell.angle_beta   90.00
_cell.angle_gamma   90.00
#
_symmetry.space_group_name_H-M   'P 1'
#
loop_
_entity.id
_entity.type
_entity.pdbx_description
1 polymer ?
#
loop_
_entity_poly.entity_id
_entity_poly.type
_entity_poly.pdbx_seq_one_letter_code
_entity_poly.pdbx_strand_id
1 'polypeptide(L)'
;MYGFVFCSFSTQLNVMVPRNTYGAGVEQLRQQVAIVQHHDAVTGTEQQHVADDYVWRLNNAALPCKEFIGQAIGLLMVNELTTSTPWNAPKFCNERNISLCSVTDEEELSTPSSFRITLYNPLPWEIPDIWLRVPIHLGAYSTQVRVTDLSDPDSCKITHQLLEITNRTRSIPERQMARSSTDMDLVFRSVSDCAVPALGFRTYQVDVTPNIGSSLNDNGLEPEINSNARMLFKLSAIKTGVQIKATHRRSGKNFAVNVEMMYYRGSTSDGVSGAYIFHPKGEAIKWTAAETEVYSSGRQLIRRIRTTNLHDPIASNYYPVINRILIKGAGETSPESPPLALAVYTDRPQGGSSLEQGQLELMVHRRLVRDDGLGVNEALMEQGVDNH
;
A
#
# COMPACT_ATOMS: atom_id res chain seq x y z
N MET A 1 0.94 4.50 -8.96
CA MET A 1 2.09 4.49 -8.01
C MET A 1 3.27 3.65 -8.50
N TYR A 2 3.10 2.35 -8.78
CA TYR A 2 4.19 1.38 -9.03
C TYR A 2 5.35 1.87 -9.91
N GLY A 3 5.09 2.50 -11.07
CA GLY A 3 6.13 2.96 -12.00
C GLY A 3 7.20 3.87 -11.38
N PHE A 4 6.84 4.74 -10.42
CA PHE A 4 7.79 5.62 -9.74
C PHE A 4 8.77 4.84 -8.85
N VAL A 5 8.26 3.85 -8.11
CA VAL A 5 9.07 3.03 -7.19
C VAL A 5 10.03 2.17 -7.99
N PHE A 6 9.54 1.49 -9.05
CA PHE A 6 10.39 0.72 -9.96
C PHE A 6 11.41 1.61 -10.69
N CYS A 7 11.04 2.81 -11.17
CA CYS A 7 11.98 3.72 -11.82
C CYS A 7 13.11 4.18 -10.89
N SER A 8 12.79 4.52 -9.64
CA SER A 8 13.77 4.90 -8.62
C SER A 8 14.71 3.73 -8.29
N PHE A 9 14.14 2.55 -8.07
CA PHE A 9 14.88 1.34 -7.71
C PHE A 9 15.79 0.83 -8.85
N SER A 10 15.28 0.76 -10.08
CA SER A 10 16.10 0.45 -11.26
C SER A 10 17.21 1.47 -11.47
N THR A 11 16.94 2.78 -11.29
CA THR A 11 17.99 3.81 -11.41
C THR A 11 19.09 3.60 -10.36
N GLN A 12 18.73 3.24 -9.13
CA GLN A 12 19.65 2.99 -8.02
C GLN A 12 20.54 1.75 -8.26
N LEU A 13 19.95 0.59 -8.61
CA LEU A 13 20.71 -0.62 -8.90
C LEU A 13 21.58 -0.50 -10.16
N ASN A 14 21.15 0.26 -11.16
CA ASN A 14 21.91 0.48 -12.41
C ASN A 14 23.17 1.35 -12.21
N VAL A 15 23.32 2.00 -11.05
CA VAL A 15 24.58 2.64 -10.61
C VAL A 15 25.48 1.68 -9.82
N MET A 16 24.89 0.68 -9.15
CA MET A 16 25.62 -0.32 -8.33
C MET A 16 26.19 -1.47 -9.18
N VAL A 17 25.56 -1.79 -10.31
CA VAL A 17 25.96 -2.90 -11.20
C VAL A 17 26.88 -2.42 -12.32
N PRO A 18 27.94 -3.16 -12.69
CA PRO A 18 28.85 -2.76 -13.77
C PRO A 18 28.18 -2.51 -15.13
N ARG A 19 28.79 -1.59 -15.89
CA ARG A 19 28.53 -1.28 -17.32
C ARG A 19 27.25 -0.55 -17.72
N ASN A 20 26.32 -0.20 -16.81
CA ASN A 20 25.10 0.59 -17.15
C ASN A 20 24.27 -0.07 -18.29
N THR A 21 24.30 -1.40 -18.37
CA THR A 21 23.86 -2.18 -19.54
C THR A 21 22.36 -2.02 -19.87
N TYR A 22 21.56 -1.54 -18.91
CA TYR A 22 20.09 -1.50 -18.99
C TYR A 22 19.53 -0.08 -19.00
N GLY A 23 20.39 0.95 -19.10
CA GLY A 23 20.00 2.36 -19.03
C GLY A 23 18.86 2.77 -19.98
N ALA A 24 18.75 2.13 -21.15
CA ALA A 24 17.67 2.37 -22.11
C ALA A 24 16.28 1.95 -21.58
N GLY A 25 16.17 0.81 -20.88
CA GLY A 25 14.91 0.36 -20.28
C GLY A 25 14.50 1.21 -19.07
N VAL A 26 15.48 1.65 -18.29
CA VAL A 26 15.25 2.60 -17.17
C VAL A 26 14.79 3.96 -17.69
N GLU A 27 15.38 4.44 -18.79
CA GLU A 27 14.97 5.67 -19.46
C GLU A 27 13.58 5.56 -20.11
N GLN A 28 13.23 4.43 -20.73
CA GLN A 28 11.88 4.18 -21.25
C GLN A 28 10.82 4.27 -20.14
N LEU A 29 11.07 3.64 -18.98
CA LEU A 29 10.18 3.76 -17.83
C LEU A 29 10.12 5.20 -17.31
N ARG A 30 11.26 5.90 -17.21
CA ARG A 30 11.33 7.31 -16.80
C ARG A 30 10.47 8.21 -17.70
N GLN A 31 10.47 7.96 -19.00
CA GLN A 31 9.65 8.69 -19.97
C GLN A 31 8.15 8.40 -19.79
N GLN A 32 7.73 7.15 -19.62
CA GLN A 32 6.31 6.86 -19.38
C GLN A 32 5.84 7.40 -18.02
N VAL A 33 6.72 7.33 -17.01
CA VAL A 33 6.50 7.93 -15.67
C VAL A 33 6.39 9.46 -15.74
N ALA A 34 7.08 10.12 -16.67
CA ALA A 34 6.94 11.55 -16.92
C ALA A 34 5.66 11.91 -17.70
N ILE A 35 5.26 11.08 -18.69
CA ILE A 35 4.00 11.26 -19.44
C ILE A 35 2.80 11.24 -18.48
N VAL A 36 2.75 10.31 -17.53
CA VAL A 36 1.68 10.26 -16.51
C VAL A 36 1.82 11.30 -15.39
N GLN A 37 2.65 12.34 -15.57
CA GLN A 37 2.58 13.58 -14.80
C GLN A 37 1.97 14.74 -15.60
N HIS A 38 1.43 14.45 -16.80
CA HIS A 38 0.49 15.31 -17.49
C HIS A 38 -0.73 15.63 -16.60
N HIS A 39 -1.33 16.80 -16.83
CA HIS A 39 -2.43 17.33 -16.03
C HIS A 39 -3.82 16.77 -16.39
N ASP A 40 -3.86 15.87 -17.37
CA ASP A 40 -4.96 14.95 -17.67
C ASP A 40 -4.42 13.52 -17.67
N ALA A 41 -3.81 13.10 -16.55
CA ALA A 41 -3.28 11.75 -16.35
C ALA A 41 -3.12 11.40 -14.86
N VAL A 42 -2.33 12.17 -14.11
CA VAL A 42 -2.23 11.99 -12.63
C VAL A 42 -3.50 12.46 -11.91
N THR A 43 -4.35 13.19 -12.62
CA THR A 43 -5.60 13.81 -12.17
C THR A 43 -6.83 12.92 -12.34
N GLY A 44 -6.81 11.95 -13.26
CA GLY A 44 -8.03 11.23 -13.67
C GLY A 44 -8.99 12.16 -14.42
N THR A 45 -8.48 12.92 -15.39
CA THR A 45 -9.23 13.90 -16.20
C THR A 45 -9.02 13.72 -17.70
N GLU A 46 -8.67 12.50 -18.09
CA GLU A 46 -8.66 11.98 -19.45
C GLU A 46 -9.94 11.16 -19.77
N GLN A 47 -10.11 10.75 -21.03
CA GLN A 47 -11.12 9.75 -21.42
C GLN A 47 -10.66 8.34 -21.03
N GLN A 48 -11.58 7.40 -20.80
CA GLN A 48 -11.27 6.06 -20.29
C GLN A 48 -10.21 5.33 -21.13
N HIS A 49 -10.34 5.37 -22.46
CA HIS A 49 -9.41 4.69 -23.36
C HIS A 49 -7.99 5.30 -23.35
N VAL A 50 -7.83 6.54 -22.86
CA VAL A 50 -6.53 7.21 -22.66
C VAL A 50 -5.93 6.81 -21.30
N ALA A 51 -6.76 6.68 -20.26
CA ALA A 51 -6.32 6.11 -18.98
C ALA A 51 -5.83 4.66 -19.17
N ASP A 52 -6.53 3.87 -19.98
CA ASP A 52 -6.14 2.50 -20.34
C ASP A 52 -4.78 2.48 -21.07
N ASP A 53 -4.53 3.41 -22.00
CA ASP A 53 -3.23 3.58 -22.68
C ASP A 53 -2.12 4.01 -21.70
N TYR A 54 -2.39 4.91 -20.74
CA TYR A 54 -1.43 5.24 -19.69
C TYR A 54 -1.09 4.05 -18.78
N VAL A 55 -2.08 3.24 -18.40
CA VAL A 55 -1.87 2.00 -17.63
C VAL A 55 -1.04 0.99 -18.44
N TRP A 56 -1.37 0.81 -19.73
CA TRP A 56 -0.66 -0.07 -20.65
C TRP A 56 0.81 0.36 -20.84
N ARG A 57 1.07 1.65 -21.08
CA ARG A 57 2.41 2.24 -21.19
C ARG A 57 3.24 2.01 -19.93
N LEU A 58 2.68 2.34 -18.76
CA LEU A 58 3.36 2.18 -17.47
C LEU A 58 3.68 0.72 -17.18
N ASN A 59 2.76 -0.21 -17.45
CA ASN A 59 2.99 -1.62 -17.21
C ASN A 59 4.11 -2.16 -18.11
N ASN A 60 4.01 -1.93 -19.42
CA ASN A 60 4.97 -2.47 -20.38
C ASN A 60 6.37 -1.87 -20.20
N ALA A 61 6.49 -0.56 -19.95
CA ALA A 61 7.78 0.05 -19.66
C ALA A 61 8.37 -0.42 -18.31
N ALA A 62 7.54 -0.90 -17.39
CA ALA A 62 8.02 -1.48 -16.13
C ALA A 62 8.52 -2.94 -16.27
N LEU A 63 8.17 -3.68 -17.34
CA LEU A 63 8.60 -5.07 -17.50
C LEU A 63 10.14 -5.22 -17.62
N PRO A 64 10.85 -4.51 -18.53
CA PRO A 64 12.31 -4.57 -18.59
C PRO A 64 12.99 -4.10 -17.30
N CYS A 65 12.36 -3.18 -16.58
CA CYS A 65 12.84 -2.72 -15.27
C CYS A 65 12.74 -3.81 -14.19
N LYS A 66 11.64 -4.59 -14.14
CA LYS A 66 11.50 -5.73 -13.22
C LYS A 66 12.55 -6.80 -13.51
N GLU A 67 12.72 -7.16 -14.78
CA GLU A 67 13.75 -8.13 -15.21
C GLU A 67 15.16 -7.66 -14.85
N PHE A 68 15.48 -6.39 -15.13
CA PHE A 68 16.76 -5.78 -14.75
C PHE A 68 17.00 -5.83 -13.25
N ILE A 69 16.03 -5.42 -12.41
CA ILE A 69 16.18 -5.45 -10.95
C ILE A 69 16.51 -6.88 -10.49
N GLY A 70 15.83 -7.89 -11.04
CA GLY A 70 16.11 -9.29 -10.73
C GLY A 70 17.55 -9.71 -11.08
N GLN A 71 18.02 -9.37 -12.29
CA GLN A 71 19.38 -9.66 -12.74
C GLN A 71 20.43 -8.90 -11.92
N ALA A 72 20.16 -7.65 -11.57
CA ALA A 72 21.03 -6.79 -10.77
C ALA A 72 21.20 -7.29 -9.33
N ILE A 73 20.11 -7.70 -8.67
CA ILE A 73 20.16 -8.35 -7.36
C ILE A 73 21.00 -9.64 -7.45
N GLY A 74 20.82 -10.45 -8.51
CA GLY A 74 21.60 -11.68 -8.69
C GLY A 74 23.11 -11.46 -8.79
N LEU A 75 23.53 -10.46 -9.58
CA LEU A 75 24.94 -10.07 -9.71
C LEU A 75 25.53 -9.58 -8.37
N LEU A 76 24.75 -8.84 -7.58
CA LEU A 76 25.15 -8.38 -6.24
C LEU A 76 25.14 -9.51 -5.18
N MET A 77 24.39 -10.60 -5.39
CA MET A 77 24.31 -11.74 -4.48
C MET A 77 25.46 -12.75 -4.64
N VAL A 78 25.91 -13.03 -5.86
CA VAL A 78 26.99 -14.00 -6.11
C VAL A 78 28.39 -13.40 -5.97
N ASN A 79 28.53 -12.07 -6.11
CA ASN A 79 29.80 -11.34 -5.97
C ASN A 79 30.93 -11.77 -6.95
N GLU A 80 30.63 -12.67 -7.89
CA GLU A 80 31.46 -13.10 -9.01
C GLU A 80 30.72 -12.87 -10.34
N LEU A 81 31.44 -12.39 -11.36
CA LEU A 81 30.88 -12.09 -12.69
C LEU A 81 30.83 -13.32 -13.63
N THR A 82 30.98 -14.54 -13.08
CA THR A 82 31.52 -15.70 -13.81
C THR A 82 30.79 -17.03 -13.62
N THR A 83 29.78 -17.13 -12.76
CA THR A 83 29.04 -18.40 -12.58
C THR A 83 28.21 -18.73 -13.82
N SER A 84 28.54 -19.83 -14.50
CA SER A 84 27.90 -20.28 -15.75
C SER A 84 26.52 -20.93 -15.58
N THR A 85 25.98 -20.95 -14.36
CA THR A 85 24.60 -21.34 -14.08
C THR A 85 23.64 -20.20 -14.47
N PRO A 86 22.57 -20.46 -15.25
CA PRO A 86 21.59 -19.45 -15.59
C PRO A 86 20.87 -18.98 -14.32
N TRP A 87 21.11 -17.73 -13.90
CA TRP A 87 20.38 -17.11 -12.80
C TRP A 87 18.94 -16.84 -13.26
N ASN A 88 17.98 -17.60 -12.72
CA ASN A 88 16.56 -17.30 -12.89
C ASN A 88 16.22 -16.01 -12.15
N ALA A 89 15.97 -14.92 -12.89
CA ALA A 89 15.72 -13.60 -12.32
C ALA A 89 14.49 -13.62 -11.38
N PRO A 90 14.57 -13.03 -10.17
CA PRO A 90 13.44 -12.89 -9.26
C PRO A 90 12.15 -12.41 -9.92
N LYS A 91 11.12 -13.27 -9.92
CA LYS A 91 9.75 -12.95 -10.35
C LYS A 91 9.07 -12.06 -9.29
N PHE A 92 8.28 -11.07 -9.71
CA PHE A 92 7.66 -10.08 -8.81
C PHE A 92 6.17 -10.37 -8.53
N CYS A 93 5.83 -10.58 -7.25
CA CYS A 93 4.44 -10.59 -6.77
C CYS A 93 3.82 -9.18 -6.80
N ASN A 94 3.17 -8.80 -7.91
CA ASN A 94 2.58 -7.47 -8.07
C ASN A 94 1.19 -7.37 -7.41
N GLU A 95 0.37 -8.42 -7.49
CA GLU A 95 -1.03 -8.44 -7.05
C GLU A 95 -1.24 -8.85 -5.56
N ARG A 96 -0.25 -8.64 -4.70
CA ARG A 96 -0.33 -9.01 -3.26
C ARG A 96 -1.42 -8.26 -2.48
N ASN A 97 -1.97 -7.18 -3.03
CA ASN A 97 -3.14 -6.47 -2.48
C ASN A 97 -4.43 -7.31 -2.55
N ILE A 98 -4.52 -8.27 -3.47
CA ILE A 98 -5.63 -9.22 -3.63
C ILE A 98 -5.21 -10.66 -3.29
N SER A 99 -4.16 -10.78 -2.46
CA SER A 99 -3.48 -12.02 -2.06
C SER A 99 -3.04 -12.91 -3.22
N LEU A 100 -2.62 -12.35 -4.36
CA LEU A 100 -2.10 -13.11 -5.49
C LEU A 100 -0.57 -13.06 -5.58
N CYS A 101 0.04 -14.16 -6.01
CA CYS A 101 1.39 -14.16 -6.59
C CYS A 101 1.65 -15.45 -7.40
N SER A 102 1.73 -15.34 -8.73
CA SER A 102 1.99 -16.46 -9.67
C SER A 102 3.30 -17.24 -9.48
N VAL A 103 4.17 -16.81 -8.55
CA VAL A 103 5.41 -17.51 -8.16
C VAL A 103 5.15 -18.60 -7.11
N THR A 104 4.02 -18.48 -6.39
CA THR A 104 3.66 -19.31 -5.23
C THR A 104 2.20 -19.82 -5.34
N ASP A 105 1.63 -19.77 -6.55
CA ASP A 105 0.20 -19.98 -6.81
C ASP A 105 -0.17 -21.36 -7.36
N GLU A 106 0.71 -22.07 -8.09
CA GLU A 106 0.39 -23.41 -8.61
C GLU A 106 1.62 -24.24 -9.04
N GLU A 107 1.43 -25.56 -9.00
CA GLU A 107 2.21 -26.71 -9.54
C GLU A 107 3.75 -26.80 -9.44
N GLU A 108 4.56 -25.73 -9.56
CA GLU A 108 6.05 -25.85 -9.53
C GLU A 108 6.59 -26.20 -8.12
N LEU A 109 5.80 -26.00 -7.06
CA LEU A 109 6.15 -26.34 -5.67
C LEU A 109 6.00 -27.85 -5.37
N SER A 110 6.71 -28.68 -6.14
CA SER A 110 6.85 -30.12 -5.89
C SER A 110 7.40 -30.40 -4.48
N THR A 111 6.71 -31.26 -3.71
CA THR A 111 6.97 -31.42 -2.27
C THR A 111 8.11 -32.41 -1.97
N PRO A 112 9.01 -32.15 -1.00
CA PRO A 112 9.10 -30.94 -0.17
C PRO A 112 9.57 -29.73 -0.98
N SER A 113 8.80 -28.64 -0.90
CA SER A 113 8.95 -27.50 -1.80
C SER A 113 9.60 -26.33 -1.08
N SER A 114 10.37 -25.51 -1.80
CA SER A 114 11.00 -24.34 -1.19
C SER A 114 11.22 -23.22 -2.19
N PHE A 115 11.19 -21.99 -1.70
CA PHE A 115 11.39 -20.78 -2.49
C PHE A 115 12.12 -19.71 -1.68
N ARG A 116 12.57 -18.64 -2.36
CA ARG A 116 13.35 -17.56 -1.75
C ARG A 116 12.67 -16.21 -1.91
N ILE A 117 12.68 -15.43 -0.83
CA ILE A 117 12.18 -14.06 -0.78
C ILE A 117 13.38 -13.15 -0.52
N THR A 118 13.87 -12.46 -1.55
CA THR A 118 14.88 -11.40 -1.38
C THR A 118 14.19 -10.05 -1.20
N LEU A 119 14.37 -9.43 -0.03
CA LEU A 119 13.91 -8.08 0.25
C LEU A 119 15.08 -7.10 0.08
N TYR A 120 14.95 -6.15 -0.85
CA TYR A 120 15.86 -5.02 -1.00
C TYR A 120 15.31 -3.78 -0.30
N ASN A 121 16.20 -3.01 0.33
CA ASN A 121 15.92 -1.75 0.99
C ASN A 121 16.53 -0.58 0.17
N PRO A 122 15.73 0.23 -0.52
CA PRO A 122 16.21 1.39 -1.28
C PRO A 122 16.54 2.62 -0.42
N LEU A 123 16.35 2.55 0.90
CA LEU A 123 16.57 3.69 1.81
C LEU A 123 18.04 3.74 2.28
N PRO A 124 18.58 4.96 2.52
CA PRO A 124 19.95 5.15 3.01
C PRO A 124 20.11 4.90 4.53
N TRP A 125 19.18 4.15 5.13
CA TRP A 125 19.19 3.73 6.53
C TRP A 125 18.61 2.32 6.64
N GLU A 126 18.97 1.61 7.69
CA GLU A 126 18.52 0.23 7.94
C GLU A 126 17.05 0.18 8.37
N ILE A 127 16.38 -0.93 8.06
CA ILE A 127 14.99 -1.17 8.49
C ILE A 127 14.95 -2.35 9.47
N PRO A 128 14.80 -2.12 10.78
CA PRO A 128 14.89 -3.18 11.80
C PRO A 128 13.62 -4.03 11.94
N ASP A 129 12.43 -3.45 11.73
CA ASP A 129 11.13 -4.10 11.95
C ASP A 129 10.23 -3.81 10.74
N ILE A 130 10.33 -4.64 9.69
CA ILE A 130 9.47 -4.60 8.50
C ILE A 130 8.73 -5.92 8.34
N TRP A 131 7.41 -5.81 8.17
CA TRP A 131 6.52 -6.94 7.94
C TRP A 131 6.46 -7.28 6.45
N LEU A 132 6.65 -8.57 6.14
CA LEU A 132 6.45 -9.15 4.84
C LEU A 132 5.16 -9.97 4.87
N ARG A 133 4.37 -9.83 3.80
CA ARG A 133 3.21 -10.66 3.48
C ARG A 133 3.42 -11.23 2.08
N VAL A 134 3.33 -12.56 1.95
CA VAL A 134 3.48 -13.30 0.70
C VAL A 134 2.37 -14.34 0.62
N PRO A 135 1.46 -14.27 -0.36
CA PRO A 135 0.46 -15.30 -0.59
C PRO A 135 1.12 -16.61 -1.02
N ILE A 136 0.62 -17.74 -0.53
CA ILE A 136 1.12 -19.07 -0.87
C ILE A 136 -0.06 -20.06 -0.99
N HIS A 137 0.14 -21.12 -1.76
CA HIS A 137 -0.68 -22.33 -1.69
C HIS A 137 -0.03 -23.34 -0.72
N LEU A 138 -0.80 -23.83 0.25
CA LEU A 138 -0.43 -24.96 1.12
C LEU A 138 -1.31 -26.20 0.91
N GLY A 139 -2.56 -26.01 0.51
CA GLY A 139 -3.52 -27.07 0.26
C GLY A 139 -4.03 -27.75 1.53
N ALA A 140 -4.83 -28.79 1.37
CA ALA A 140 -5.55 -29.46 2.46
C ALA A 140 -4.68 -30.38 3.35
N TYR A 141 -3.37 -30.42 3.15
CA TYR A 141 -2.46 -31.28 3.91
C TYR A 141 -1.88 -30.54 5.11
N SER A 142 -1.66 -31.25 6.23
CA SER A 142 -0.87 -30.69 7.33
C SER A 142 0.56 -30.46 6.82
N THR A 143 0.91 -29.19 6.68
CA THR A 143 2.20 -28.72 6.18
C THR A 143 2.88 -27.91 7.28
N GLN A 144 4.18 -28.11 7.42
CA GLN A 144 5.03 -27.25 8.24
C GLN A 144 5.73 -26.26 7.31
N VAL A 145 5.57 -24.97 7.62
CA VAL A 145 6.34 -23.90 7.00
C VAL A 145 7.51 -23.55 7.92
N ARG A 146 8.67 -23.25 7.34
CA ARG A 146 9.83 -22.68 8.02
C ARG A 146 10.34 -21.50 7.22
N VAL A 147 10.58 -20.38 7.90
CA VAL A 147 11.25 -19.21 7.32
C VAL A 147 12.63 -19.09 7.97
N THR A 148 13.68 -19.14 7.16
CA THR A 148 15.09 -19.08 7.61
C THR A 148 15.78 -17.92 6.90
N ASP A 149 16.55 -17.11 7.61
CA ASP A 149 17.41 -16.09 7.00
C ASP A 149 18.65 -16.75 6.38
N LEU A 150 19.02 -16.40 5.15
CA LEU A 150 20.20 -16.94 4.46
C LEU A 150 21.48 -16.13 4.67
N SER A 151 21.40 -14.97 5.30
CA SER A 151 22.56 -14.11 5.62
C SER A 151 23.11 -14.39 7.02
N ASP A 152 22.26 -14.75 7.99
CA ASP A 152 22.64 -15.17 9.34
C ASP A 152 21.57 -16.13 9.94
N PRO A 153 21.60 -17.43 9.60
CA PRO A 153 20.54 -18.37 9.97
C PRO A 153 20.48 -18.70 11.48
N ASP A 154 21.60 -18.60 12.19
CA ASP A 154 21.70 -19.00 13.60
C ASP A 154 21.21 -17.89 14.55
N SER A 155 21.51 -16.62 14.21
CA SER A 155 21.05 -15.46 14.99
C SER A 155 19.62 -15.05 14.61
N CYS A 156 19.28 -15.06 13.32
CA CYS A 156 18.03 -14.51 12.80
C CYS A 156 16.86 -15.50 12.87
N LYS A 157 16.34 -15.70 14.09
CA LYS A 157 15.16 -16.55 14.35
C LYS A 157 13.88 -15.85 13.90
N ILE A 158 13.50 -16.05 12.64
CA ILE A 158 12.31 -15.46 12.04
C ILE A 158 11.03 -16.17 12.52
N THR A 159 10.27 -15.48 13.38
CA THR A 159 8.89 -15.85 13.70
C THR A 159 7.96 -15.54 12.51
N HIS A 160 7.10 -16.48 12.15
CA HIS A 160 6.11 -16.31 11.09
C HIS A 160 4.71 -16.78 11.56
N GLN A 161 3.68 -16.33 10.84
CA GLN A 161 2.29 -16.70 11.00
C GLN A 161 1.70 -17.02 9.62
N LEU A 162 0.76 -17.95 9.58
CA LEU A 162 -0.07 -18.23 8.41
C LEU A 162 -1.47 -17.66 8.65
N LEU A 163 -1.98 -16.87 7.71
CA LEU A 163 -3.32 -16.29 7.77
C LEU A 163 -4.18 -16.85 6.63
N GLU A 164 -5.36 -17.40 6.93
CA GLU A 164 -6.29 -17.79 5.87
C GLU A 164 -6.75 -16.59 5.05
N ILE A 165 -6.75 -16.72 3.71
CA ILE A 165 -7.25 -15.68 2.82
C ILE A 165 -8.76 -15.52 3.04
N THR A 166 -9.18 -14.39 3.60
CA THR A 166 -10.58 -14.17 3.99
C THR A 166 -11.57 -14.31 2.83
N ASN A 167 -12.82 -14.69 3.12
CA ASN A 167 -13.86 -14.76 2.08
C ASN A 167 -14.09 -13.43 1.35
N ARG A 168 -13.85 -12.27 1.99
CA ARG A 168 -13.87 -10.94 1.35
C ARG A 168 -12.75 -10.78 0.32
N THR A 169 -11.59 -11.40 0.52
CA THR A 169 -10.48 -11.42 -0.44
C THR A 169 -10.73 -12.44 -1.54
N ARG A 170 -11.30 -13.61 -1.22
CA ARG A 170 -11.75 -14.63 -2.19
C ARG A 170 -12.91 -14.14 -3.09
N SER A 171 -13.66 -13.12 -2.67
CA SER A 171 -14.75 -12.51 -3.44
C SER A 171 -14.35 -11.29 -4.28
N ILE A 172 -13.05 -11.03 -4.47
CA ILE A 172 -12.58 -9.92 -5.32
C ILE A 172 -12.61 -10.38 -6.80
N PRO A 173 -13.31 -9.67 -7.72
CA PRO A 173 -13.49 -10.13 -9.10
C PRO A 173 -12.19 -10.44 -9.85
N GLU A 174 -11.17 -9.58 -9.72
CA GLU A 174 -9.85 -9.76 -10.35
C GLU A 174 -9.19 -11.07 -9.88
N ARG A 175 -9.35 -11.41 -8.59
CA ARG A 175 -8.84 -12.66 -8.01
C ARG A 175 -9.58 -13.88 -8.55
N GLN A 176 -10.90 -13.79 -8.68
CA GLN A 176 -11.72 -14.88 -9.23
C GLN A 176 -11.39 -15.15 -10.70
N MET A 177 -11.15 -14.08 -11.49
CA MET A 177 -10.71 -14.21 -12.88
C MET A 177 -9.30 -14.78 -13.01
N ALA A 178 -8.40 -14.50 -12.05
CA ALA A 178 -7.06 -15.08 -11.99
C ALA A 178 -7.03 -16.59 -11.64
N ARG A 179 -8.13 -17.15 -11.12
CA ARG A 179 -8.30 -18.58 -10.76
C ARG A 179 -7.29 -19.18 -9.76
N SER A 180 -6.58 -18.31 -9.05
CA SER A 180 -5.53 -18.63 -8.07
C SER A 180 -5.91 -19.71 -7.06
N SER A 181 -4.97 -20.64 -6.84
CA SER A 181 -5.08 -21.69 -5.82
C SER A 181 -4.54 -21.27 -4.45
N THR A 182 -3.79 -20.15 -4.35
CA THR A 182 -3.33 -19.64 -3.04
C THR A 182 -4.48 -19.57 -2.02
N ASP A 183 -4.23 -20.10 -0.83
CA ASP A 183 -5.22 -20.26 0.22
C ASP A 183 -4.82 -19.54 1.51
N MET A 184 -3.51 -19.31 1.70
CA MET A 184 -2.90 -18.68 2.87
C MET A 184 -2.03 -17.46 2.49
N ASP A 185 -1.93 -16.52 3.42
CA ASP A 185 -0.93 -15.47 3.44
C ASP A 185 0.14 -15.80 4.50
N LEU A 186 1.38 -16.03 4.05
CA LEU A 186 2.55 -16.12 4.92
C LEU A 186 2.94 -14.72 5.37
N VAL A 187 2.87 -14.47 6.67
CA VAL A 187 3.23 -13.20 7.30
C VAL A 187 4.39 -13.39 8.25
N PHE A 188 5.45 -12.61 8.08
CA PHE A 188 6.61 -12.60 8.98
C PHE A 188 7.24 -11.21 9.01
N ARG A 189 8.30 -11.02 9.77
CA ARG A 189 9.04 -9.76 9.82
C ARG A 189 10.54 -9.94 10.00
N SER A 190 11.30 -8.90 9.68
CA SER A 190 12.67 -8.78 10.22
C SER A 190 12.61 -8.62 11.74
N VAL A 191 13.67 -9.08 12.42
CA VAL A 191 13.94 -8.76 13.83
C VAL A 191 15.04 -7.70 13.89
N SER A 192 15.11 -6.91 14.96
CA SER A 192 16.01 -5.74 15.04
C SER A 192 17.49 -6.09 14.84
N ASP A 193 17.94 -7.22 15.38
CA ASP A 193 19.31 -7.74 15.24
C ASP A 193 19.62 -8.19 13.80
N CYS A 194 18.58 -8.36 12.99
CA CYS A 194 18.59 -8.81 11.60
C CYS A 194 17.88 -7.81 10.70
N ALA A 195 18.16 -6.52 10.93
CA ALA A 195 17.66 -5.43 10.10
C ALA A 195 17.98 -5.66 8.61
N VAL A 196 17.15 -5.09 7.74
CA VAL A 196 17.44 -5.00 6.31
C VAL A 196 18.44 -3.84 6.12
N PRO A 197 19.66 -4.10 5.61
CA PRO A 197 20.73 -3.09 5.60
C PRO A 197 20.40 -1.90 4.70
N ALA A 198 20.98 -0.74 4.98
CA ALA A 198 20.86 0.46 4.16
C ALA A 198 21.36 0.18 2.73
N LEU A 199 20.56 0.55 1.71
CA LEU A 199 20.87 0.34 0.28
C LEU A 199 21.17 -1.11 -0.14
N GLY A 200 20.88 -2.09 0.71
CA GLY A 200 21.21 -3.51 0.51
C GLY A 200 19.99 -4.42 0.56
N PHE A 201 20.22 -5.73 0.65
CA PHE A 201 19.16 -6.73 0.70
C PHE A 201 19.40 -7.76 1.81
N ARG A 202 18.34 -8.51 2.12
CA ARG A 202 18.36 -9.70 2.99
C ARG A 202 17.46 -10.76 2.35
N THR A 203 17.89 -12.02 2.34
CA THR A 203 17.17 -13.11 1.65
C THR A 203 16.70 -14.16 2.63
N TYR A 204 15.41 -14.48 2.56
CA TYR A 204 14.78 -15.52 3.36
C TYR A 204 14.51 -16.75 2.49
N GLN A 205 14.90 -17.92 2.99
CA GLN A 205 14.49 -19.22 2.49
C GLN A 205 13.16 -19.59 3.15
N VAL A 206 12.16 -20.00 2.37
CA VAL A 206 10.91 -20.56 2.85
C VAL A 206 10.85 -22.02 2.44
N ASP A 207 10.82 -22.92 3.42
CA ASP A 207 10.66 -24.35 3.21
C ASP A 207 9.22 -24.76 3.57
N VAL A 208 8.58 -25.56 2.73
CA VAL A 208 7.24 -26.13 2.93
C VAL A 208 7.33 -27.65 2.87
N THR A 209 7.15 -28.29 4.02
CA THR A 209 7.33 -29.74 4.19
C THR A 209 6.05 -30.40 4.70
N PRO A 210 5.69 -31.62 4.25
CA PRO A 210 4.62 -32.39 4.88
C PRO A 210 4.89 -32.60 6.38
N ASN A 211 3.91 -32.29 7.23
CA ASN A 211 4.02 -32.43 8.69
C ASN A 211 3.79 -33.90 9.09
N ILE A 212 4.83 -34.72 8.94
CA ILE A 212 4.81 -36.13 9.35
C ILE A 212 5.06 -36.22 10.87
N GLY A 213 4.01 -36.02 11.66
CA GLY A 213 3.99 -36.41 13.08
C GLY A 213 4.13 -35.30 14.11
N SER A 214 3.49 -34.15 13.92
CA SER A 214 3.15 -33.25 15.04
C SER A 214 1.73 -32.69 14.89
N SER A 215 1.02 -32.46 16.00
CA SER A 215 -0.13 -31.56 15.97
C SER A 215 0.34 -30.17 15.52
N LEU A 216 -0.51 -29.41 14.84
CA LEU A 216 -0.24 -27.99 14.61
C LEU A 216 0.02 -27.34 15.97
N ASN A 217 1.28 -26.99 16.25
CA ASN A 217 1.63 -26.03 17.27
C ASN A 217 1.27 -24.64 16.71
N ASP A 218 -0.03 -24.42 16.50
CA ASP A 218 -0.65 -23.12 16.73
C ASP A 218 -0.54 -22.84 18.24
N ASN A 219 0.70 -22.61 18.67
CA ASN A 219 0.99 -21.70 19.76
C ASN A 219 0.48 -20.35 19.26
N GLY A 220 -0.84 -20.14 19.41
CA GLY A 220 -1.49 -18.88 19.12
C GLY A 220 -0.82 -17.85 19.99
N LEU A 221 0.17 -17.16 19.41
CA LEU A 221 0.99 -16.19 20.11
C LEU A 221 0.04 -15.09 20.55
N GLU A 222 -0.34 -15.08 21.84
CA GLU A 222 -0.97 -13.93 22.45
C GLU A 222 -0.12 -12.72 22.05
N PRO A 223 -0.70 -11.71 21.37
CA PRO A 223 0.08 -10.75 20.60
C PRO A 223 1.01 -9.99 21.53
N GLU A 224 2.27 -10.41 21.56
CA GLU A 224 3.17 -10.13 22.68
C GLU A 224 3.34 -8.62 22.78
N ILE A 225 2.77 -8.04 23.84
CA ILE A 225 2.58 -6.59 23.92
C ILE A 225 3.95 -5.96 24.14
N ASN A 226 4.59 -5.61 23.00
CA ASN A 226 5.96 -5.16 22.91
C ASN A 226 6.27 -4.20 24.06
N SER A 227 7.13 -4.65 24.97
CA SER A 227 7.41 -3.98 26.25
C SER A 227 8.01 -2.59 26.06
N ASN A 228 8.55 -2.30 24.87
CA ASN A 228 9.10 -1.01 24.43
C ASN A 228 8.12 -0.15 23.62
N ALA A 229 6.90 -0.63 23.33
CA ALA A 229 5.89 0.12 22.58
C ALA A 229 5.54 1.44 23.28
N ARG A 230 5.62 2.56 22.56
CA ARG A 230 5.27 3.89 23.09
C ARG A 230 3.76 4.12 23.14
N MET A 231 3.03 3.52 22.19
CA MET A 231 1.58 3.53 22.08
C MET A 231 1.05 2.10 22.18
N LEU A 232 -0.06 1.90 22.88
CA LEU A 232 -0.93 0.72 22.73
C LEU A 232 -2.12 1.11 21.88
N PHE A 233 -2.58 0.19 21.03
CA PHE A 233 -3.80 0.36 20.24
C PHE A 233 -4.80 -0.76 20.55
N LYS A 234 -6.08 -0.40 20.65
CA LYS A 234 -7.20 -1.35 20.71
C LYS A 234 -8.23 -0.94 19.66
N LEU A 235 -8.52 -1.85 18.74
CA LEU A 235 -9.55 -1.66 17.73
C LEU A 235 -10.86 -2.29 18.23
N SER A 236 -11.97 -1.60 18.02
CA SER A 236 -13.31 -2.10 18.33
C SER A 236 -14.29 -1.65 17.25
N ALA A 237 -15.06 -2.58 16.69
CA ALA A 237 -16.16 -2.24 15.79
C ALA A 237 -17.20 -1.38 16.52
N ILE A 238 -17.72 -0.37 15.81
CA ILE A 238 -18.84 0.48 16.24
C ILE A 238 -19.92 0.43 15.15
N LYS A 239 -21.13 0.94 15.42
CA LYS A 239 -22.27 0.88 14.48
C LYS A 239 -22.00 1.53 13.10
N THR A 240 -20.97 2.36 13.04
CA THR A 240 -20.67 3.32 11.98
C THR A 240 -19.35 3.03 11.25
N GLY A 241 -18.56 2.07 11.75
CA GLY A 241 -17.18 1.86 11.34
C GLY A 241 -16.32 1.23 12.45
N VAL A 242 -15.10 1.74 12.64
CA VAL A 242 -14.12 1.21 13.62
C VAL A 242 -13.63 2.32 14.53
N GLN A 243 -13.69 2.09 15.85
CA GLN A 243 -13.02 2.94 16.84
C GLN A 243 -11.62 2.39 17.15
N ILE A 244 -10.61 3.25 17.02
CA ILE A 244 -9.23 2.99 17.41
C ILE A 244 -8.97 3.74 18.71
N LYS A 245 -8.84 3.03 19.83
CA LYS A 245 -8.38 3.59 21.11
C LYS A 245 -6.86 3.48 21.18
N ALA A 246 -6.19 4.59 21.47
CA ALA A 246 -4.74 4.66 21.56
C ALA A 246 -4.30 5.17 22.95
N THR A 247 -3.38 4.47 23.61
CA THR A 247 -2.86 4.82 24.95
C THR A 247 -1.36 5.06 24.88
N HIS A 248 -0.90 6.28 25.22
CA HIS A 248 0.52 6.59 25.30
C HIS A 248 1.11 6.10 26.64
N ARG A 249 1.92 5.02 26.60
CA ARG A 249 2.36 4.29 27.80
C ARG A 249 3.17 5.13 28.79
N ARG A 250 3.95 6.11 28.33
CA ARG A 250 4.77 6.95 29.23
C ARG A 250 3.96 8.00 30.00
N SER A 251 2.85 8.50 29.46
CA SER A 251 2.08 9.59 30.08
C SER A 251 0.64 9.22 30.47
N GLY A 252 0.23 7.96 30.27
CA GLY A 252 -1.13 7.48 30.53
C GLY A 252 -2.23 8.12 29.69
N LYS A 253 -1.91 9.06 28.77
CA LYS A 253 -2.91 9.77 27.96
C LYS A 253 -3.58 8.79 26.99
N ASN A 254 -4.91 8.84 26.99
CA ASN A 254 -5.76 8.05 26.11
C ASN A 254 -6.36 8.94 25.02
N PHE A 255 -6.51 8.38 23.83
CA PHE A 255 -7.08 9.01 22.65
C PHE A 255 -8.05 8.01 22.00
N ALA A 256 -9.06 8.51 21.30
CA ALA A 256 -9.94 7.70 20.48
C ALA A 256 -10.10 8.36 19.10
N VAL A 257 -10.01 7.56 18.05
CA VAL A 257 -10.28 7.97 16.66
C VAL A 257 -11.37 7.06 16.13
N ASN A 258 -12.48 7.64 15.68
CA ASN A 258 -13.48 6.90 14.90
C ASN A 258 -13.07 6.94 13.42
N VAL A 259 -13.15 5.81 12.75
CA VAL A 259 -12.93 5.68 11.30
C VAL A 259 -14.23 5.18 10.71
N GLU A 260 -14.90 6.06 9.96
CA GLU A 260 -16.26 5.89 9.46
C GLU A 260 -16.28 6.08 7.93
N MET A 261 -17.20 5.42 7.24
CA MET A 261 -17.37 5.56 5.79
C MET A 261 -18.57 6.47 5.51
N MET A 262 -18.42 7.35 4.52
CA MET A 262 -19.39 8.39 4.16
C MET A 262 -19.41 8.56 2.64
N TYR A 263 -20.48 9.13 2.08
CA TYR A 263 -20.53 9.45 0.65
C TYR A 263 -21.21 10.79 0.38
N TYR A 264 -20.76 11.47 -0.67
CA TYR A 264 -21.43 12.66 -1.20
C TYR A 264 -22.29 12.28 -2.42
N ARG A 265 -23.43 12.95 -2.59
CA ARG A 265 -24.19 12.90 -3.84
C ARG A 265 -23.75 14.05 -4.73
N GLY A 266 -23.00 13.76 -5.80
CA GLY A 266 -22.59 14.79 -6.77
C GLY A 266 -23.78 15.45 -7.47
N SER A 267 -23.64 16.71 -7.86
CA SER A 267 -24.66 17.41 -8.64
C SER A 267 -24.81 16.85 -10.07
N THR A 268 -26.01 17.00 -10.63
CA THR A 268 -26.45 16.41 -11.90
C THR A 268 -27.34 17.34 -12.73
N SER A 269 -27.42 18.63 -12.36
CA SER A 269 -28.16 19.67 -13.10
C SER A 269 -27.30 20.93 -13.23
N ASP A 270 -26.99 21.55 -12.10
CA ASP A 270 -26.27 22.82 -11.98
C ASP A 270 -24.96 22.55 -11.26
N GLY A 271 -23.83 23.06 -11.77
CA GLY A 271 -22.50 22.74 -11.25
C GLY A 271 -22.26 21.22 -11.23
N VAL A 272 -22.48 20.53 -12.35
CA VAL A 272 -22.43 19.07 -12.43
C VAL A 272 -21.10 18.51 -11.91
N SER A 273 -21.14 17.45 -11.09
CA SER A 273 -19.92 16.75 -10.68
C SER A 273 -19.47 15.77 -11.76
N GLY A 274 -18.23 15.92 -12.22
CA GLY A 274 -17.57 15.07 -13.22
C GLY A 274 -16.10 14.83 -12.86
N ALA A 275 -15.25 14.60 -13.86
CA ALA A 275 -13.83 14.32 -13.66
C ALA A 275 -13.12 15.42 -12.85
N TYR A 276 -13.25 16.67 -13.28
CA TYR A 276 -12.63 17.83 -12.63
C TYR A 276 -13.45 18.34 -11.44
N ILE A 277 -14.77 18.47 -11.62
CA ILE A 277 -15.65 19.17 -10.66
C ILE A 277 -16.12 18.20 -9.57
N PHE A 278 -15.78 18.53 -8.32
CA PHE A 278 -16.53 18.06 -7.14
C PHE A 278 -17.48 19.17 -6.71
N HIS A 279 -18.79 18.89 -6.75
CA HIS A 279 -19.84 19.80 -6.32
C HIS A 279 -20.98 19.00 -5.68
N PRO A 280 -20.95 18.78 -4.36
CA PRO A 280 -21.91 17.93 -3.68
C PRO A 280 -23.26 18.63 -3.49
N LYS A 281 -24.36 17.88 -3.61
CA LYS A 281 -25.74 18.37 -3.37
C LYS A 281 -26.05 18.70 -1.89
N GLY A 282 -25.05 18.68 -1.00
CA GLY A 282 -25.19 18.85 0.44
C GLY A 282 -24.03 18.20 1.21
N GLU A 283 -24.16 18.17 2.54
CA GLU A 283 -23.18 17.55 3.44
C GLU A 283 -22.96 16.06 3.17
N ALA A 284 -21.85 15.51 3.70
CA ALA A 284 -21.56 14.09 3.62
C ALA A 284 -22.73 13.27 4.16
N ILE A 285 -23.25 12.34 3.36
CA ILE A 285 -24.17 11.31 3.84
C ILE A 285 -23.33 10.27 4.59
N LYS A 286 -23.05 10.67 5.82
CA LYS A 286 -22.43 9.93 6.90
C LYS A 286 -23.18 8.63 7.16
N TRP A 287 -22.45 7.56 7.48
CA TRP A 287 -23.02 6.41 8.20
C TRP A 287 -23.17 6.75 9.71
N THR A 288 -23.64 7.99 10.00
CA THR A 288 -23.49 8.82 11.22
C THR A 288 -22.05 9.31 11.53
N ALA A 289 -21.85 10.27 12.47
CA ALA A 289 -21.22 11.56 12.15
C ALA A 289 -20.30 12.27 13.21
N ALA A 290 -19.18 12.90 12.76
CA ALA A 290 -18.41 14.05 13.32
C ALA A 290 -17.17 14.36 12.39
N GLU A 291 -16.28 15.40 12.45
CA GLU A 291 -16.29 16.88 12.70
C GLU A 291 -14.82 17.57 12.54
N THR A 292 -14.29 18.49 11.61
CA THR A 292 -12.94 19.32 11.32
C THR A 292 -11.38 18.87 11.33
N GLU A 293 -10.37 19.59 11.93
CA GLU A 293 -9.40 20.48 11.16
C GLU A 293 -8.10 19.98 10.45
N VAL A 294 -7.68 20.63 9.33
CA VAL A 294 -6.70 20.09 8.34
C VAL A 294 -5.46 20.95 7.98
N TYR A 295 -4.34 20.25 7.80
CA TYR A 295 -3.09 20.67 7.15
C TYR A 295 -2.71 19.64 6.06
N SER A 296 -2.23 20.08 4.88
CA SER A 296 -1.84 19.17 3.78
C SER A 296 -0.65 19.68 2.95
N SER A 297 0.20 18.76 2.46
CA SER A 297 1.05 18.87 1.24
C SER A 297 2.17 17.80 1.23
N GLY A 298 2.64 17.42 0.03
CA GLY A 298 3.62 16.34 -0.21
C GLY A 298 5.11 16.68 -0.03
N ARG A 299 5.49 17.92 0.32
CA ARG A 299 6.88 18.27 0.68
C ARG A 299 6.94 19.12 1.95
N GLN A 300 6.33 20.31 1.91
CA GLN A 300 6.18 21.21 3.06
C GLN A 300 4.70 21.29 3.41
N LEU A 301 4.33 20.99 4.67
CA LEU A 301 2.95 21.09 5.14
C LEU A 301 2.45 22.54 5.08
N ILE A 302 1.34 22.76 4.39
CA ILE A 302 0.65 24.05 4.33
C ILE A 302 -0.53 24.02 5.31
N ARG A 303 -0.62 25.01 6.20
CA ARG A 303 -1.80 25.22 7.04
C ARG A 303 -2.97 25.65 6.16
N ARG A 304 -4.10 24.98 6.29
CA ARG A 304 -5.38 25.43 5.75
C ARG A 304 -6.25 25.92 6.91
N ILE A 305 -7.28 26.70 6.59
CA ILE A 305 -8.26 27.22 7.55
C ILE A 305 -9.61 27.07 6.85
N ARG A 306 -10.56 26.38 7.48
CA ARG A 306 -11.90 26.17 6.94
C ARG A 306 -12.58 27.53 6.74
N THR A 307 -13.03 27.81 5.53
CA THR A 307 -13.75 29.05 5.20
C THR A 307 -15.20 28.72 4.87
N THR A 308 -16.13 29.14 5.73
CA THR A 308 -17.58 28.86 5.62
C THR A 308 -18.31 29.79 4.65
N ASN A 309 -17.79 30.99 4.44
CA ASN A 309 -18.49 32.07 3.71
C ASN A 309 -18.15 32.03 2.22
N LEU A 310 -18.30 30.85 1.60
CA LEU A 310 -18.00 30.58 0.18
C LEU A 310 -19.26 30.05 -0.52
N HIS A 311 -19.30 30.17 -1.85
CA HIS A 311 -20.46 29.74 -2.66
C HIS A 311 -20.69 28.23 -2.59
N ASP A 312 -19.61 27.45 -2.65
CA ASP A 312 -19.59 26.03 -2.28
C ASP A 312 -18.66 25.88 -1.06
N PRO A 313 -19.20 25.83 0.18
CA PRO A 313 -18.39 25.73 1.40
C PRO A 313 -17.85 24.33 1.66
N ILE A 314 -18.17 23.33 0.84
CA ILE A 314 -17.64 21.97 0.97
C ILE A 314 -16.46 21.79 0.01
N ALA A 315 -16.72 21.89 -1.31
CA ALA A 315 -15.70 21.67 -2.33
C ALA A 315 -14.54 22.67 -2.23
N SER A 316 -14.80 23.93 -1.89
CA SER A 316 -13.76 24.95 -1.74
C SER A 316 -12.81 24.73 -0.55
N ASN A 317 -13.17 23.83 0.38
CA ASN A 317 -12.33 23.42 1.51
C ASN A 317 -11.66 22.05 1.28
N TYR A 318 -11.87 21.41 0.13
CA TYR A 318 -11.12 20.22 -0.28
C TYR A 318 -9.75 20.60 -0.84
N TYR A 319 -8.71 19.83 -0.49
CA TYR A 319 -7.34 20.05 -0.92
C TYR A 319 -6.68 18.74 -1.38
N PRO A 320 -5.69 18.80 -2.30
CA PRO A 320 -4.92 17.62 -2.66
C PRO A 320 -4.06 17.15 -1.48
N VAL A 321 -4.18 15.87 -1.13
CA VAL A 321 -3.39 15.15 -0.13
C VAL A 321 -2.48 14.18 -0.86
N ILE A 322 -1.22 14.59 -1.04
CA ILE A 322 -0.23 13.87 -1.88
C ILE A 322 0.53 12.78 -1.10
N ASN A 323 0.56 12.87 0.22
CA ASN A 323 1.34 11.97 1.09
C ASN A 323 0.77 11.85 2.50
N ARG A 324 0.31 12.97 3.08
CA ARG A 324 -0.28 13.01 4.42
C ARG A 324 -1.18 14.22 4.64
N ILE A 325 -2.15 14.02 5.50
CA ILE A 325 -3.06 15.03 6.06
C ILE A 325 -2.94 15.00 7.59
N LEU A 326 -3.02 16.15 8.25
CA LEU A 326 -2.71 16.31 9.68
C LEU A 326 -3.71 17.23 10.36
N ILE A 327 -4.11 16.90 11.59
CA ILE A 327 -4.79 17.78 12.55
C ILE A 327 -3.89 18.07 13.75
N LYS A 328 -4.07 19.23 14.40
CA LYS A 328 -3.48 19.59 15.69
C LYS A 328 -4.51 20.29 16.58
N GLY A 329 -4.42 20.13 17.90
CA GLY A 329 -5.20 20.88 18.88
C GLY A 329 -6.60 20.32 19.21
N ALA A 330 -6.99 19.19 18.61
CA ALA A 330 -8.27 18.57 18.89
C ALA A 330 -8.38 18.14 20.37
N GLY A 331 -9.40 18.63 21.07
CA GLY A 331 -9.67 18.28 22.47
C GLY A 331 -8.81 18.98 23.53
N GLU A 332 -8.12 20.08 23.20
CA GLU A 332 -7.41 20.89 24.19
C GLU A 332 -8.36 21.68 25.10
N THR A 333 -8.29 21.43 26.41
CA THR A 333 -9.06 22.14 27.45
C THR A 333 -8.17 22.87 28.48
N SER A 334 -6.84 22.79 28.35
CA SER A 334 -5.87 23.47 29.21
C SER A 334 -4.55 23.70 28.46
N PRO A 335 -3.90 24.88 28.60
CA PRO A 335 -2.63 25.20 27.96
C PRO A 335 -1.44 24.36 28.44
N GLU A 336 -1.59 23.58 29.51
CA GLU A 336 -0.54 22.66 30.00
C GLU A 336 -0.52 21.31 29.27
N SER A 337 -1.52 21.02 28.42
CA SER A 337 -1.49 19.79 27.63
C SER A 337 -0.54 19.90 26.44
N PRO A 338 0.41 18.97 26.24
CA PRO A 338 1.14 18.87 24.97
C PRO A 338 0.12 18.62 23.84
N PRO A 339 0.24 19.34 22.71
CA PRO A 339 -0.83 19.42 21.72
C PRO A 339 -1.07 18.08 21.04
N LEU A 340 -2.33 17.64 21.04
CA LEU A 340 -2.71 16.41 20.34
C LEU A 340 -2.59 16.63 18.83
N ALA A 341 -1.89 15.72 18.16
CA ALA A 341 -1.74 15.71 16.72
C ALA A 341 -2.05 14.31 16.17
N LEU A 342 -2.91 14.23 15.16
CA LEU A 342 -3.22 13.01 14.42
C LEU A 342 -2.83 13.24 12.96
N ALA A 343 -1.99 12.36 12.42
CA ALA A 343 -1.58 12.36 11.02
C ALA A 343 -2.08 11.09 10.34
N VAL A 344 -2.73 11.24 9.18
CA VAL A 344 -3.05 10.13 8.28
C VAL A 344 -2.13 10.25 7.07
N TYR A 345 -1.38 9.19 6.79
CA TYR A 345 -0.54 9.08 5.60
C TYR A 345 -1.30 8.30 4.53
N THR A 346 -1.20 8.72 3.27
CA THR A 346 -1.87 8.09 2.12
C THR A 346 -0.86 7.34 1.25
N ASP A 347 -1.29 6.25 0.62
CA ASP A 347 -0.48 5.51 -0.36
C ASP A 347 -0.50 6.15 -1.76
N ARG A 348 -1.43 7.09 -1.99
CA ARG A 348 -1.66 7.78 -3.26
C ARG A 348 -2.17 9.21 -3.04
N PRO A 349 -2.10 10.08 -4.07
CA PRO A 349 -2.83 11.34 -4.09
C PRO A 349 -4.34 11.12 -3.91
N GLN A 350 -4.97 11.89 -3.04
CA GLN A 350 -6.42 11.89 -2.79
C GLN A 350 -6.91 13.33 -2.57
N GLY A 351 -8.20 13.58 -2.77
CA GLY A 351 -8.84 14.79 -2.21
C GLY A 351 -9.08 14.60 -0.72
N GLY A 352 -8.73 15.58 0.12
CA GLY A 352 -8.98 15.53 1.57
C GLY A 352 -9.42 16.85 2.15
N SER A 353 -10.22 16.79 3.22
CA SER A 353 -10.84 17.96 3.84
C SER A 353 -11.15 17.76 5.33
N SER A 354 -11.85 18.76 5.87
CA SER A 354 -12.22 19.01 7.26
C SER A 354 -13.39 19.98 7.23
N LEU A 355 -14.56 19.61 7.75
CA LEU A 355 -15.79 20.39 7.49
C LEU A 355 -16.64 20.81 8.71
N GLU A 356 -16.24 20.49 9.95
CA GLU A 356 -17.04 20.68 11.21
C GLU A 356 -16.19 21.12 12.46
N GLN A 357 -15.80 20.27 13.46
CA GLN A 357 -14.81 20.54 14.55
C GLN A 357 -13.90 19.34 15.12
N GLY A 358 -12.70 18.96 14.57
CA GLY A 358 -11.87 17.74 14.97
C GLY A 358 -11.53 16.44 14.10
N GLN A 359 -11.80 16.29 12.79
CA GLN A 359 -11.87 15.02 11.97
C GLN A 359 -11.36 15.16 10.52
N LEU A 360 -10.31 14.41 10.23
CA LEU A 360 -9.76 14.28 8.87
C LEU A 360 -10.68 13.43 7.98
N GLU A 361 -11.10 13.95 6.82
CA GLU A 361 -11.75 13.14 5.77
C GLU A 361 -10.91 13.05 4.48
N LEU A 362 -11.02 11.91 3.79
CA LEU A 362 -10.32 11.58 2.56
C LEU A 362 -11.30 10.95 1.56
N MET A 363 -11.32 11.48 0.34
CA MET A 363 -12.13 10.96 -0.76
C MET A 363 -11.41 9.78 -1.40
N VAL A 364 -11.80 8.57 -1.00
CA VAL A 364 -11.10 7.32 -1.38
C VAL A 364 -11.39 6.84 -2.81
N HIS A 365 -12.57 7.16 -3.35
CA HIS A 365 -13.00 6.85 -4.71
C HIS A 365 -14.18 7.77 -5.12
N ARG A 366 -14.48 7.85 -6.42
CA ARG A 366 -15.56 8.67 -7.01
C ARG A 366 -16.17 7.89 -8.18
N ARG A 367 -17.50 7.87 -8.30
CA ARG A 367 -18.22 7.39 -9.49
C ARG A 367 -19.39 8.30 -9.78
N LEU A 368 -19.51 8.77 -11.02
CA LEU A 368 -20.37 9.88 -11.43
C LEU A 368 -21.10 9.51 -12.73
N VAL A 369 -22.30 10.07 -12.91
CA VAL A 369 -23.25 9.67 -13.98
C VAL A 369 -23.44 10.75 -15.06
N ARG A 370 -22.56 11.76 -15.06
CA ARG A 370 -22.51 12.87 -16.01
C ARG A 370 -21.06 13.31 -16.20
N ASP A 371 -20.78 13.87 -17.37
CA ASP A 371 -19.64 14.76 -17.64
C ASP A 371 -19.90 16.14 -17.00
N ASP A 372 -18.85 16.90 -16.65
CA ASP A 372 -18.96 18.23 -16.02
C ASP A 372 -18.86 19.42 -17.00
N GLY A 373 -18.79 19.15 -18.31
CA GLY A 373 -18.77 20.15 -19.37
C GLY A 373 -17.40 20.80 -19.60
N LEU A 374 -16.33 20.32 -18.96
CA LEU A 374 -14.99 20.92 -19.06
C LEU A 374 -14.09 20.31 -20.14
N GLY A 375 -14.57 19.32 -20.91
CA GLY A 375 -13.94 18.91 -22.18
C GLY A 375 -13.57 17.43 -22.29
N VAL A 376 -13.73 16.63 -21.23
CA VAL A 376 -13.56 15.17 -21.32
C VAL A 376 -14.68 14.55 -22.15
N ASN A 377 -15.93 15.03 -22.02
CA ASN A 377 -17.13 14.52 -22.70
C ASN A 377 -17.53 13.09 -22.28
N GLU A 378 -17.01 12.59 -21.16
CA GLU A 378 -17.33 11.29 -20.58
C GLU A 378 -17.65 11.45 -19.09
N ALA A 379 -18.55 10.61 -18.57
CA ALA A 379 -18.80 10.56 -17.13
C ALA A 379 -17.72 9.72 -16.45
N LEU A 380 -17.24 10.15 -15.27
CA LEU A 380 -16.27 9.39 -14.47
C LEU A 380 -16.94 8.11 -13.92
N MET A 381 -16.97 7.06 -14.75
CA MET A 381 -17.69 5.82 -14.51
C MET A 381 -16.84 4.60 -14.90
N GLU A 382 -15.61 4.57 -14.40
CA GLU A 382 -14.73 3.39 -14.39
C GLU A 382 -15.52 2.16 -13.93
N GLN A 383 -15.34 1.02 -14.61
CA GLN A 383 -15.95 -0.26 -14.24
C GLN A 383 -14.89 -1.21 -13.66
N GLY A 384 -15.31 -2.08 -12.73
CA GLY A 384 -14.52 -3.26 -12.37
C GLY A 384 -14.45 -4.29 -13.51
N VAL A 385 -13.60 -5.32 -13.36
CA VAL A 385 -13.51 -6.42 -14.35
C VAL A 385 -14.78 -7.29 -14.41
N ASP A 386 -15.68 -7.13 -13.44
CA ASP A 386 -17.04 -7.66 -13.41
C ASP A 386 -18.07 -6.79 -14.17
N ASN A 387 -17.67 -5.62 -14.68
CA ASN A 387 -18.52 -4.60 -15.31
C ASN A 387 -19.47 -3.88 -14.33
N HIS A 388 -19.04 -3.69 -13.08
CA HIS A 388 -19.82 -3.01 -12.03
C HIS A 388 -19.12 -1.80 -11.40
#